data_AF-A0A0T1S9U4-F1
#
_entry.id   AF-A0A0T1S9U4-F1
#
_cell.length_a   1.000
_cell.length_b   1.000
_cell.length_c   1.000
_cell.angle_alpha   90.00
_cell.angle_beta   90.00
_cell.angle_gamma   90.00
#
_symmetry.space_group_name_H-M   'P 1'
#
loop_
_entity.id
_entity.type
_entity.pdbx_description
1 polymer ?
#
loop_
_entity_poly.entity_id
_entity_poly.type
_entity_poly.pdbx_seq_one_letter_code
_entity_poly.pdbx_strand_id
1 'polypeptide(L)'
;MTGTTGTTTTSPLRAVMKDLRAVDGAVYAAVAATPTPTLDTGLRRLSTAANHSKISFAVAASLALFPGRPRRAALTGLGAIAVASASANLLGKRLVRRPRPDREAARVVVGRHVPMPDSASFPSGHTASAVAFATAVGVVLPPAAVPLQVLAMGVGYSRVHTGVHYPGDVAAGAVLGIASAVVSLVAGASLTAAKGK
;
A
#
# COMPACT_ATOMS: atom_id res chain seq x y z
N MET A 1 0.79 -52.10 23.29
CA MET A 1 0.41 -50.69 23.05
C MET A 1 1.67 -49.92 22.67
N THR A 2 2.00 -49.84 21.38
CA THR A 2 3.16 -49.08 20.87
C THR A 2 2.63 -47.99 19.95
N GLY A 3 2.65 -46.76 20.46
CA GLY A 3 2.15 -45.58 19.76
C GLY A 3 3.06 -45.21 18.60
N THR A 4 2.47 -45.12 17.41
CA THR A 4 3.06 -44.53 16.22
C THR A 4 3.16 -43.02 16.40
N THR A 5 4.37 -42.50 16.59
CA THR A 5 4.67 -41.07 16.51
C THR A 5 4.56 -40.61 15.06
N GLY A 6 3.40 -40.06 14.69
CA GLY A 6 3.18 -39.43 13.39
C GLY A 6 4.02 -38.16 13.26
N THR A 7 5.12 -38.24 12.53
CA THR A 7 5.88 -37.09 12.04
C THR A 7 4.98 -36.28 11.10
N THR A 8 4.52 -35.12 11.56
CA THR A 8 3.68 -34.24 10.73
C THR A 8 4.58 -33.52 9.74
N THR A 9 4.77 -34.10 8.55
CA THR A 9 5.50 -33.48 7.45
C THR A 9 4.80 -32.17 7.06
N THR A 10 5.36 -31.02 7.42
CA THR A 10 4.83 -29.73 6.96
C THR A 10 4.94 -29.65 5.44
N SER A 11 3.85 -29.31 4.75
CA SER A 11 3.89 -29.18 3.29
C SER A 11 4.94 -28.16 2.85
N PRO A 12 5.65 -28.36 1.73
CA PRO A 12 6.69 -27.44 1.25
C PRO A 12 6.23 -25.99 1.18
N LEU A 13 4.97 -25.77 0.76
CA LEU A 13 4.35 -24.44 0.73
C LEU A 13 4.27 -23.79 2.12
N ARG A 14 3.89 -24.54 3.16
CA ARG A 14 3.81 -24.01 4.54
C ARG A 14 5.19 -23.62 5.07
N ALA A 15 6.22 -24.38 4.73
CA ALA A 15 7.60 -24.05 5.09
C ALA A 15 8.04 -22.74 4.43
N VAL A 16 7.86 -22.61 3.11
CA VAL A 16 8.18 -21.37 2.38
C VAL A 16 7.42 -20.16 2.95
N MET A 17 6.12 -20.31 3.24
CA MET A 17 5.34 -19.22 3.84
C MET A 17 5.82 -18.82 5.23
N LYS A 18 6.32 -19.79 6.02
CA LYS A 18 6.92 -19.52 7.33
C LYS A 18 8.20 -18.71 7.17
N ASP A 19 9.06 -19.10 6.24
CA ASP A 19 10.33 -18.41 5.98
C ASP A 19 10.10 -16.98 5.48
N LEU A 20 9.15 -16.79 4.56
CA LEU A 20 8.76 -15.46 4.08
C LEU A 20 8.26 -14.56 5.22
N ARG A 21 7.46 -15.10 6.15
CA ARG A 21 6.99 -14.34 7.33
C ARG A 21 8.14 -14.00 8.28
N ALA A 22 9.11 -14.91 8.44
CA ALA A 22 10.28 -14.68 9.27
C ALA A 22 11.15 -13.55 8.70
N VAL A 23 11.43 -13.58 7.39
CA VAL A 23 12.16 -12.52 6.69
C VAL A 23 11.42 -11.18 6.79
N ASP A 24 10.11 -11.18 6.52
CA ASP A 24 9.28 -9.96 6.61
C ASP A 24 9.29 -9.35 8.02
N GLY A 25 9.22 -10.19 9.05
CA GLY A 25 9.36 -9.80 10.45
C GLY A 25 10.75 -9.26 10.79
N ALA A 26 11.81 -9.90 10.29
CA ALA A 26 13.19 -9.46 10.52
C ALA A 26 13.49 -8.09 9.88
N VAL A 27 13.02 -7.86 8.65
CA VAL A 27 13.14 -6.57 7.98
C VAL A 27 12.37 -5.49 8.75
N TYR A 28 11.15 -5.80 9.21
CA TYR A 28 10.39 -4.89 10.06
C TYR A 28 11.14 -4.55 11.36
N ALA A 29 11.67 -5.56 12.06
CA ALA A 29 12.42 -5.37 13.30
C ALA A 29 13.68 -4.53 13.09
N ALA A 30 14.40 -4.72 11.97
CA ALA A 30 15.54 -3.89 11.63
C ALA A 30 15.14 -2.42 11.44
N VAL A 31 14.03 -2.13 10.75
CA VAL A 31 13.51 -0.76 10.61
C VAL A 31 13.11 -0.18 11.95
N ALA A 32 12.41 -0.96 12.78
CA ALA A 32 11.96 -0.55 14.11
C ALA A 32 13.12 -0.18 15.05
N ALA A 33 14.17 -1.00 15.05
CA ALA A 33 15.33 -0.84 15.93
C ALA A 33 16.33 0.25 15.47
N THR A 34 16.32 0.63 14.19
CA THR A 34 17.27 1.61 13.63
C THR A 34 16.89 3.04 14.06
N PRO A 35 17.74 3.79 14.78
CA PRO A 35 17.46 5.18 15.13
C PRO A 35 17.55 6.11 13.91
N THR A 36 16.49 6.86 13.63
CA THR A 36 16.45 7.83 12.52
C THR A 36 15.73 9.14 12.92
N PRO A 37 16.22 9.84 13.97
CA PRO A 37 15.52 10.98 14.56
C PRO A 37 15.24 12.11 13.56
N THR A 38 16.10 12.29 12.57
CA THR A 38 15.94 13.27 11.49
C THR A 38 14.79 12.95 10.54
N LEU A 39 14.39 11.68 10.42
CA LEU A 39 13.33 11.21 9.52
C LEU A 39 11.98 11.04 10.23
N ASP A 40 11.99 10.75 11.53
CA ASP A 40 10.83 10.32 12.30
C ASP A 40 9.63 11.26 12.16
N THR A 41 9.86 12.57 12.33
CA THR A 41 8.77 13.55 12.23
C THR A 41 8.24 13.70 10.82
N GLY A 42 9.11 13.69 9.81
CA GLY A 42 8.70 13.78 8.40
C GLY A 42 7.87 12.58 7.98
N LEU A 43 8.34 11.37 8.30
CA LEU A 43 7.66 10.12 7.96
C LEU A 43 6.35 9.93 8.74
N ARG A 44 6.29 10.34 10.01
CA ARG A 44 5.05 10.35 10.78
C ARG A 44 4.01 11.27 10.13
N ARG A 45 4.41 12.50 9.79
CA ARG A 45 3.53 13.47 9.10
C ARG A 45 3.07 12.95 7.73
N LEU A 46 3.98 12.35 6.95
CA LEU A 46 3.64 11.74 5.67
C LEU A 46 2.60 10.61 5.84
N SER A 47 2.80 9.74 6.83
CA SER A 47 1.86 8.65 7.14
C SER A 47 0.48 9.20 7.52
N THR A 48 0.42 10.26 8.33
CA THR A 48 -0.85 10.92 8.71
C THR A 48 -1.50 11.63 7.52
N ALA A 49 -0.74 12.32 6.69
CA ALA A 49 -1.24 13.02 5.51
C ALA A 49 -1.74 12.04 4.44
N ALA A 50 -1.19 10.84 4.36
CA ALA A 50 -1.66 9.80 3.46
C ALA A 50 -3.02 9.20 3.87
N ASN A 51 -3.47 9.42 5.11
CA ASN A 51 -4.76 8.89 5.59
C ASN A 51 -5.91 9.33 4.69
N HIS A 52 -6.82 8.40 4.38
CA HIS A 52 -7.96 8.63 3.49
C HIS A 52 -7.58 9.15 2.10
N SER A 53 -6.36 8.84 1.62
CA SER A 53 -5.86 9.26 0.31
C SER A 53 -5.82 10.79 0.10
N LYS A 54 -5.76 11.60 1.18
CA LYS A 54 -5.81 13.07 1.10
C LYS A 54 -4.75 13.65 0.18
N ILE A 55 -3.51 13.15 0.23
CA ILE A 55 -2.43 13.58 -0.67
C ILE A 55 -2.84 13.38 -2.13
N SER A 56 -3.31 12.19 -2.49
CA SER A 56 -3.72 11.88 -3.85
C SER A 56 -4.91 12.73 -4.30
N PHE A 57 -5.90 12.96 -3.43
CA PHE A 57 -7.03 13.84 -3.74
C PHE A 57 -6.60 15.30 -3.95
N ALA A 58 -5.64 15.80 -3.16
CA ALA A 58 -5.11 17.16 -3.34
C ALA A 58 -4.36 17.30 -4.68
N VAL A 59 -3.55 16.30 -5.05
CA VAL A 59 -2.90 16.26 -6.37
C VAL A 59 -3.94 16.17 -7.48
N ALA A 60 -4.94 15.30 -7.35
CA ALA A 60 -6.01 15.15 -8.34
C ALA A 60 -6.79 16.46 -8.54
N ALA A 61 -7.15 17.15 -7.45
CA ALA A 61 -7.82 18.44 -7.49
C ALA A 61 -6.96 19.48 -8.24
N SER A 62 -5.66 19.53 -7.94
CA SER A 62 -4.72 20.45 -8.61
C SER A 62 -4.62 20.15 -10.11
N LEU A 63 -4.51 18.88 -10.50
CA LEU A 63 -4.48 18.47 -11.91
C LEU A 63 -5.81 18.75 -12.63
N ALA A 64 -6.95 18.66 -11.93
CA ALA A 64 -8.28 18.87 -12.51
C ALA A 64 -8.55 20.33 -12.93
N LEU A 65 -7.82 21.29 -12.34
CA LEU A 65 -7.87 22.71 -12.71
C LEU A 65 -7.43 22.95 -14.16
N PHE A 66 -6.57 22.09 -14.70
CA PHE A 66 -6.04 22.21 -16.06
C PHE A 66 -6.78 21.27 -17.02
N PRO A 67 -7.47 21.79 -18.05
CA PRO A 67 -8.23 20.96 -18.99
C PRO A 67 -7.32 20.05 -19.82
N GLY A 68 -7.94 19.05 -20.48
CA GLY A 68 -7.22 18.12 -21.34
C GLY A 68 -6.50 17.01 -20.56
N ARG A 69 -5.21 16.82 -20.85
CA ARG A 69 -4.40 15.70 -20.33
C ARG A 69 -4.32 15.65 -18.80
N PRO A 70 -4.09 16.76 -18.05
CA PRO A 70 -4.03 16.73 -16.60
C PRO A 70 -5.35 16.33 -15.94
N ARG A 71 -6.48 16.92 -16.36
CA ARG A 71 -7.81 16.53 -15.86
C ARG A 71 -8.14 15.07 -16.13
N ARG A 72 -7.80 14.54 -17.31
CA ARG A 72 -7.96 13.10 -17.59
C ARG A 72 -7.11 12.24 -16.65
N ALA A 73 -5.86 12.62 -16.41
CA ALA A 73 -4.99 11.92 -15.47
C ALA A 73 -5.58 11.92 -14.05
N ALA A 74 -6.11 13.05 -13.60
CA ALA A 74 -6.81 13.15 -12.32
C ALA A 74 -7.98 12.16 -12.23
N LEU A 75 -8.89 12.16 -13.21
CA LEU A 75 -10.07 11.28 -13.23
C LEU A 75 -9.68 9.80 -13.24
N THR A 76 -8.71 9.41 -14.07
CA THR A 76 -8.19 8.04 -14.10
C THR A 76 -7.52 7.67 -12.77
N GLY A 77 -6.75 8.58 -12.17
CA GLY A 77 -6.15 8.38 -10.86
C GLY A 77 -7.19 8.16 -9.76
N LEU A 78 -8.27 8.95 -9.76
CA LEU A 78 -9.38 8.79 -8.81
C LEU A 78 -10.11 7.46 -9.00
N GLY A 79 -10.35 7.06 -10.26
CA GLY A 79 -10.90 5.74 -10.58
C GLY A 79 -10.01 4.60 -10.04
N ALA A 80 -8.70 4.71 -10.20
CA ALA A 80 -7.74 3.74 -9.69
C ALA A 80 -7.75 3.64 -8.15
N ILE A 81 -7.87 4.77 -7.43
CA ILE A 81 -8.02 4.78 -5.97
C ILE A 81 -9.31 4.06 -5.55
N ALA A 82 -10.42 4.31 -6.25
CA ALA A 82 -11.69 3.68 -5.94
C ALA A 82 -11.61 2.14 -6.08
N VAL A 83 -11.03 1.67 -7.20
CA VAL A 83 -10.80 0.23 -7.44
C VAL A 83 -9.89 -0.38 -6.38
N ALA A 84 -8.77 0.28 -6.05
CA ALA A 84 -7.82 -0.19 -5.05
C ALA A 84 -8.45 -0.28 -3.65
N SER A 85 -9.20 0.76 -3.27
CA SER A 85 -9.87 0.83 -1.97
C SER A 85 -10.96 -0.22 -1.82
N ALA A 86 -11.78 -0.42 -2.87
CA ALA A 86 -12.79 -1.47 -2.88
C ALA A 86 -12.13 -2.85 -2.77
N SER A 87 -11.12 -3.13 -3.59
CA SER A 87 -10.43 -4.42 -3.61
C SER A 87 -9.72 -4.73 -2.29
N ALA A 88 -9.04 -3.75 -1.69
CA ALA A 88 -8.35 -3.93 -0.42
C ALA A 88 -9.32 -4.21 0.74
N ASN A 89 -10.45 -3.50 0.80
CA ASN A 89 -11.39 -3.61 1.92
C ASN A 89 -12.39 -4.76 1.76
N LEU A 90 -12.81 -5.09 0.54
CA LEU A 90 -13.80 -6.14 0.28
C LEU A 90 -13.15 -7.51 0.13
N LEU A 91 -11.99 -7.59 -0.54
CA LEU A 91 -11.31 -8.85 -0.83
C LEU A 91 -10.12 -9.05 0.12
N GLY A 92 -9.16 -8.12 0.10
CA GLY A 92 -7.88 -8.30 0.79
C GLY A 92 -8.02 -8.56 2.29
N LYS A 93 -8.68 -7.63 3.00
CA LYS A 93 -8.83 -7.72 4.46
C LYS A 93 -9.75 -8.84 4.96
N ARG A 94 -10.64 -9.35 4.11
CA ARG A 94 -11.54 -10.47 4.46
C ARG A 94 -10.85 -11.82 4.25
N LEU A 95 -9.98 -11.92 3.25
CA LEU A 95 -9.29 -13.16 2.88
C LEU A 95 -8.08 -13.45 3.77
N VAL A 96 -7.33 -12.41 4.19
CA VAL A 96 -6.11 -12.59 5.00
C VAL A 96 -6.19 -11.76 6.27
N ARG A 97 -6.57 -12.42 7.37
CA ARG A 97 -6.55 -11.84 8.72
C ARG A 97 -5.15 -11.88 9.32
N ARG A 98 -4.22 -11.12 8.72
CA ARG A 98 -2.88 -10.95 9.29
C ARG A 98 -2.91 -9.92 10.43
N PRO A 99 -2.40 -10.25 11.63
CA PRO A 99 -2.24 -9.27 12.70
C PRO A 99 -1.21 -8.22 12.30
N ARG A 100 -1.40 -6.98 12.79
CA ARG A 100 -0.42 -5.90 12.58
C ARG A 100 0.87 -6.17 13.36
N PRO A 101 1.99 -5.54 12.97
CA PRO A 101 3.20 -5.63 13.75
C PRO A 101 2.99 -5.17 15.19
N ASP A 102 3.56 -5.91 16.13
CA ASP A 102 3.64 -5.48 17.52
C ASP A 102 4.75 -4.44 17.66
N ARG A 103 4.35 -3.17 17.65
CA ARG A 103 5.26 -2.02 17.76
C ARG A 103 5.95 -1.92 19.13
N GLU A 104 5.33 -2.49 20.18
CA GLU A 104 5.87 -2.43 21.54
C GLU A 104 6.95 -3.51 21.71
N ALA A 105 6.65 -4.74 21.29
CA ALA A 105 7.65 -5.81 21.26
C ALA A 105 8.85 -5.48 20.36
N ALA A 106 8.60 -4.81 19.23
CA ALA A 106 9.65 -4.35 18.32
C ALA A 106 10.34 -3.04 18.77
N ARG A 107 9.96 -2.47 19.92
CA ARG A 107 10.53 -1.25 20.51
C ARG A 107 10.54 -0.05 19.55
N VAL A 108 9.49 0.10 18.75
CA VAL A 108 9.34 1.27 17.87
C VAL A 108 9.26 2.53 18.72
N VAL A 109 10.15 3.48 18.47
CA VAL A 109 10.22 4.78 19.15
C VAL A 109 8.84 5.45 19.17
N VAL A 110 8.39 5.90 20.35
CA VAL A 110 7.06 6.53 20.55
C VAL A 110 6.82 7.71 19.61
N GLY A 111 7.86 8.50 19.33
CA GLY A 111 7.82 9.61 18.37
C GLY A 111 7.48 9.21 16.94
N ARG A 112 7.50 7.92 16.58
CA ARG A 112 7.09 7.40 15.26
C ARG A 112 5.61 7.01 15.22
N HIS A 113 4.94 6.89 16.35
CA HIS A 113 3.62 6.26 16.40
C HIS A 113 2.57 7.10 15.67
N VAL A 114 1.70 6.39 14.96
CA VAL A 114 0.42 6.89 14.46
C VAL A 114 -0.71 6.06 15.07
N PRO A 115 -1.98 6.51 15.02
CA PRO A 115 -3.10 5.69 15.47
C PRO A 115 -3.09 4.31 14.79
N MET A 116 -3.16 3.25 15.61
CA MET A 116 -3.17 1.87 15.11
C MET A 116 -4.53 1.60 14.46
N PRO A 117 -4.59 1.13 13.20
CA PRO A 117 -5.88 0.81 12.59
C PRO A 117 -6.46 -0.51 13.11
N ASP A 118 -7.75 -0.55 13.39
CA ASP A 118 -8.46 -1.74 13.93
C ASP A 118 -8.65 -2.88 12.90
N SER A 119 -8.46 -2.56 11.62
CA SER A 119 -8.59 -3.53 10.53
C SER A 119 -7.29 -4.30 10.27
N ALA A 120 -7.42 -5.49 9.66
CA ALA A 120 -6.31 -6.37 9.27
C ALA A 120 -5.14 -5.65 8.59
N SER A 121 -3.92 -6.17 8.79
CA SER A 121 -2.70 -5.55 8.25
C SER A 121 -2.54 -5.77 6.74
N PHE A 122 -3.04 -6.89 6.20
CA PHE A 122 -2.79 -7.28 4.83
C PHE A 122 -4.01 -7.04 3.91
N PRO A 123 -3.80 -6.51 2.69
CA PRO A 123 -2.65 -5.72 2.24
C PRO A 123 -2.70 -4.27 2.78
N SER A 124 -1.62 -3.51 2.63
CA SER A 124 -1.62 -2.08 2.97
C SER A 124 -2.51 -1.27 2.02
N GLY A 125 -3.68 -0.83 2.50
CA GLY A 125 -4.62 0.00 1.72
C GLY A 125 -4.10 1.39 1.39
N HIS A 126 -3.26 1.98 2.25
CA HIS A 126 -2.60 3.27 1.98
C HIS A 126 -1.62 3.14 0.82
N THR A 127 -0.78 2.09 0.84
CA THR A 127 0.15 1.81 -0.25
C THR A 127 -0.61 1.51 -1.54
N ALA A 128 -1.65 0.67 -1.48
CA ALA A 128 -2.46 0.33 -2.65
C ALA A 128 -3.05 1.56 -3.32
N SER A 129 -3.66 2.46 -2.54
CA SER A 129 -4.27 3.68 -3.07
C SER A 129 -3.22 4.66 -3.63
N ALA A 130 -2.09 4.83 -2.94
CA ALA A 130 -1.02 5.71 -3.39
C ALA A 130 -0.37 5.23 -4.70
N VAL A 131 -0.06 3.93 -4.78
CA VAL A 131 0.54 3.32 -5.99
C VAL A 131 -0.46 3.29 -7.14
N ALA A 132 -1.74 2.99 -6.87
CA ALA A 132 -2.80 3.04 -7.90
C ALA A 132 -2.91 4.42 -8.54
N PHE A 133 -2.97 5.46 -7.70
CA PHE A 133 -3.01 6.84 -8.17
C PHE A 133 -1.77 7.21 -8.97
N ALA A 134 -0.57 6.97 -8.41
CA ALA A 134 0.70 7.32 -9.05
C ALA A 134 0.88 6.62 -10.40
N THR A 135 0.54 5.34 -10.48
CA THR A 135 0.66 4.54 -11.71
C THR A 135 -0.33 5.03 -12.77
N ALA A 136 -1.60 5.20 -12.41
CA ALA A 136 -2.64 5.65 -13.35
C ALA A 136 -2.35 7.07 -13.87
N VAL A 137 -1.99 7.99 -12.97
CA VAL A 137 -1.62 9.36 -13.35
C VAL A 137 -0.35 9.36 -14.19
N GLY A 138 0.67 8.59 -13.82
CA GLY A 138 1.94 8.51 -14.54
C GLY A 138 1.79 7.99 -15.98
N VAL A 139 0.91 7.02 -16.22
CA VAL A 139 0.61 6.54 -17.58
C VAL A 139 -0.05 7.65 -18.41
N VAL A 140 -1.01 8.39 -17.84
CA VAL A 140 -1.71 9.44 -18.58
C VAL A 140 -0.86 10.71 -18.71
N LEU A 141 -0.07 11.07 -17.70
CA LEU A 141 0.78 12.27 -17.61
C LEU A 141 2.21 11.87 -17.17
N PRO A 142 3.07 11.42 -18.13
CA PRO A 142 4.41 10.89 -17.86
C PRO A 142 5.33 11.78 -17.03
N PRO A 143 5.34 13.12 -17.18
CA PRO A 143 6.14 13.98 -16.31
C PRO A 143 5.82 13.85 -14.81
N ALA A 144 4.60 13.41 -14.47
CA ALA A 144 4.19 13.20 -13.08
C ALA A 144 4.52 11.79 -12.55
N ALA A 145 4.97 10.85 -13.40
CA ALA A 145 5.15 9.45 -13.02
C ALA A 145 6.21 9.26 -11.92
N VAL A 146 7.43 9.77 -12.15
CA VAL A 146 8.54 9.65 -11.18
C VAL A 146 8.21 10.31 -9.84
N PRO A 147 7.79 11.61 -9.76
CA PRO A 147 7.54 12.24 -8.48
C PRO A 147 6.40 11.57 -7.70
N LEU A 148 5.33 11.13 -8.38
CA LEU A 148 4.24 10.43 -7.71
C LEU A 148 4.62 9.03 -7.26
N GLN A 149 5.48 8.33 -8.01
CA GLN A 149 5.96 7.01 -7.59
C GLN A 149 6.89 7.14 -6.38
N VAL A 150 7.78 8.14 -6.34
CA VAL A 150 8.61 8.44 -5.16
C VAL A 150 7.74 8.74 -3.95
N LEU A 151 6.70 9.57 -4.13
CA LEU A 151 5.74 9.86 -3.07
C LEU A 151 5.00 8.61 -2.59
N ALA A 152 4.54 7.74 -3.50
CA ALA A 152 3.86 6.49 -3.15
C ALA A 152 4.79 5.51 -2.41
N MET A 153 6.06 5.42 -2.81
CA MET A 153 7.08 4.64 -2.10
C MET A 153 7.34 5.21 -0.70
N GLY A 154 7.42 6.53 -0.58
CA GLY A 154 7.53 7.21 0.72
C GLY A 154 6.34 6.92 1.63
N VAL A 155 5.12 6.94 1.10
CA VAL A 155 3.91 6.53 1.84
C VAL A 155 4.04 5.08 2.30
N GLY A 156 4.40 4.16 1.41
CA GLY A 156 4.59 2.75 1.76
C GLY A 156 5.61 2.56 2.87
N TYR A 157 6.79 3.16 2.74
CA TYR A 157 7.84 3.10 3.75
C TYR A 157 7.39 3.71 5.09
N SER A 158 6.68 4.85 5.06
CA SER A 158 6.17 5.48 6.29
C SER A 158 5.27 4.54 7.11
N ARG A 159 4.54 3.61 6.45
CA ARG A 159 3.69 2.63 7.16
C ARG A 159 4.49 1.56 7.89
N VAL A 160 5.64 1.16 7.34
CA VAL A 160 6.58 0.26 8.02
C VAL A 160 7.25 1.01 9.16
N HIS A 161 7.75 2.22 8.88
CA HIS A 161 8.45 3.09 9.82
C HIS A 161 7.64 3.40 11.08
N THR A 162 6.35 3.68 10.89
CA THR A 162 5.42 4.03 11.98
C THR A 162 4.87 2.81 12.73
N GLY A 163 5.26 1.60 12.34
CA GLY A 163 4.95 0.37 13.07
C GLY A 163 3.59 -0.25 12.77
N VAL A 164 2.91 0.14 11.69
CA VAL A 164 1.51 -0.28 11.43
C VAL A 164 1.38 -1.33 10.35
N HIS A 165 2.41 -1.57 9.53
CA HIS A 165 2.43 -2.58 8.48
C HIS A 165 3.79 -3.24 8.36
N TYR A 166 3.81 -4.50 7.94
CA TYR A 166 5.03 -5.17 7.53
C TYR A 166 5.42 -4.79 6.09
N PRO A 167 6.71 -4.91 5.71
CA PRO A 167 7.15 -4.74 4.32
C PRO A 167 6.35 -5.56 3.29
N GLY A 168 5.98 -6.80 3.62
CA GLY A 168 5.15 -7.66 2.79
C GLY A 168 3.73 -7.13 2.58
N ASP A 169 3.14 -6.46 3.59
CA ASP A 169 1.84 -5.79 3.44
C ASP A 169 1.93 -4.62 2.43
N VAL A 170 3.06 -3.91 2.44
CA VAL A 170 3.35 -2.80 1.52
C VAL A 170 3.58 -3.30 0.10
N ALA A 171 4.38 -4.37 -0.08
CA ALA A 171 4.62 -4.97 -1.38
C ALA A 171 3.32 -5.48 -2.01
N ALA A 172 2.49 -6.21 -1.26
CA ALA A 172 1.18 -6.65 -1.73
C ALA A 172 0.24 -5.48 -2.04
N GLY A 173 0.28 -4.43 -1.21
CA GLY A 173 -0.43 -3.18 -1.48
C GLY A 173 -0.01 -2.56 -2.82
N ALA A 174 1.29 -2.48 -3.10
CA ALA A 174 1.80 -1.94 -4.36
C ALA A 174 1.33 -2.75 -5.58
N VAL A 175 1.39 -4.09 -5.51
CA VAL A 175 0.88 -4.97 -6.59
C VAL A 175 -0.61 -4.73 -6.82
N LEU A 176 -1.41 -4.68 -5.75
CA LEU A 176 -2.84 -4.39 -5.84
C LEU A 176 -3.10 -3.01 -6.44
N GLY A 177 -2.28 -2.02 -6.09
CA GLY A 177 -2.36 -0.67 -6.62
C GLY A 177 -2.10 -0.62 -8.13
N ILE A 178 -1.05 -1.28 -8.60
CA ILE A 178 -0.73 -1.39 -10.04
C ILE A 178 -1.89 -2.07 -10.80
N ALA A 179 -2.40 -3.19 -10.28
CA ALA A 179 -3.53 -3.88 -10.90
C ALA A 179 -4.78 -2.98 -10.99
N SER A 180 -5.06 -2.20 -9.93
CA SER A 180 -6.18 -1.26 -9.89
C SER A 180 -6.01 -0.10 -10.89
N ALA A 181 -4.78 0.37 -11.09
CA ALA A 181 -4.47 1.37 -12.10
C ALA A 181 -4.74 0.84 -13.52
N VAL A 182 -4.34 -0.40 -13.81
CA VAL A 182 -4.61 -1.05 -15.11
C VAL A 182 -6.10 -1.13 -15.37
N VAL A 183 -6.89 -1.60 -14.39
CA VAL A 183 -8.36 -1.67 -14.51
C VAL A 183 -8.95 -0.29 -14.83
N SER A 184 -8.53 0.75 -14.10
CA SER A 184 -9.03 2.10 -14.33
C SER A 184 -8.64 2.68 -15.69
N LEU A 185 -7.44 2.37 -16.18
CA LEU A 185 -6.95 2.81 -17.49
C LEU A 185 -7.74 2.15 -18.62
N VAL A 186 -7.98 0.84 -18.53
CA VAL A 186 -8.78 0.09 -19.52
C VAL A 186 -10.22 0.61 -19.55
N ALA A 187 -10.85 0.77 -18.38
CA ALA A 187 -12.21 1.32 -18.29
C ALA A 187 -12.31 2.73 -18.90
N GLY A 188 -11.32 3.59 -18.63
CA GLY A 188 -11.24 4.93 -19.20
C GLY A 188 -11.13 4.94 -20.73
N ALA A 189 -10.36 4.01 -21.30
CA ALA A 189 -10.22 3.87 -22.76
C ALA A 189 -11.53 3.41 -23.42
N SER A 190 -12.22 2.44 -22.84
CA SER A 190 -13.51 1.94 -23.33
C SER A 190 -14.58 3.03 -23.34
N LEU A 191 -14.64 3.87 -22.30
CA LEU A 191 -15.59 4.99 -22.23
C LEU A 191 -15.32 6.07 -23.28
N THR A 192 -14.06 6.35 -23.60
CA THR A 192 -13.72 7.30 -24.68
C THR A 192 -14.08 6.75 -26.07
N ALA A 193 -13.89 5.44 -26.30
CA ALA A 193 -14.25 4.81 -27.56
C ALA A 193 -15.78 4.78 -27.78
N ALA A 194 -16.57 4.60 -26.72
CA ALA A 194 -18.03 4.59 -26.78
C ALA A 194 -18.64 5.97 -27.06
N LYS A 195 -18.01 7.07 -26.60
CA LYS A 195 -18.47 8.45 -26.85
C LYS A 195 -18.09 9.00 -28.23
N GLY A 196 -17.17 8.33 -28.93
CA GLY A 196 -16.75 8.71 -30.29
C GLY A 196 -17.52 8.00 -31.41
N LYS A 197 -18.49 7.14 -31.06
CA LYS A 197 -19.52 6.61 -31.96
C LYS A 197 -20.79 7.43 -31.78
#